data_AF-A0A929XN45-F1
#
_entry.id   AF-A0A929XN45-F1
#
_cell.length_a   1.000
_cell.length_b   1.000
_cell.length_c   1.000
_cell.angle_alpha   90.00
_cell.angle_beta   90.00
_cell.angle_gamma   90.00
#
_symmetry.space_group_name_H-M   'P 1'
#
loop_
_entity.id
_entity.type
_entity.pdbx_description
1 polymer ?
#
loop_
_entity_poly.entity_id
_entity_poly.type
_entity_poly.pdbx_seq_one_letter_code
_entity_poly.pdbx_strand_id
1 'polypeptide(L)'
;TNPTLLILDEWLLLKLSEDDAPNLLELIHKRRKHSSTIFCSQFREEGWYNKLGGKDSPLSDAIMDRISYDSYKIAIKSLDPDKDISMREVYGLDPKLAQ
;
A
#
# COMPACT_ATOMS: atom_id res chain seq x y z
N THR A 1 17.24 12.55 -3.14
CA THR A 1 18.01 11.30 -3.39
C THR A 1 17.12 10.34 -4.17
N ASN A 2 17.66 9.48 -5.03
CA ASN A 2 16.88 8.43 -5.70
C ASN A 2 17.15 7.09 -4.99
N PRO A 3 16.28 6.63 -4.09
CA PRO A 3 16.55 5.45 -3.29
C PRO A 3 16.37 4.16 -4.12
N THR A 4 17.33 3.24 -3.97
CA THR A 4 17.28 1.89 -4.60
C THR A 4 16.03 1.12 -4.19
N LEU A 5 15.59 1.31 -2.94
CA LEU A 5 14.37 0.74 -2.37
C LEU A 5 13.52 1.84 -1.74
N LEU A 6 12.24 1.87 -2.10
CA LEU A 6 11.23 2.72 -1.45
C LEU A 6 10.19 1.81 -0.80
N ILE A 7 9.86 2.09 0.45
CA ILE A 7 8.81 1.39 1.18
C ILE A 7 7.72 2.42 1.48
N LEU A 8 6.52 2.14 1.00
CA LEU A 8 5.32 2.92 1.28
C LEU A 8 4.47 2.11 2.26
N ASP A 9 4.60 2.46 3.53
CA ASP A 9 3.77 1.90 4.59
C ASP A 9 2.39 2.54 4.61
N GLU A 10 1.40 1.81 5.13
CA GLU A 10 -0.01 2.24 5.19
C GLU A 10 -0.59 2.71 3.83
N TRP A 11 -0.18 2.04 2.76
CA TRP A 11 -0.62 2.29 1.40
C TRP A 11 -2.14 2.26 1.28
N LEU A 12 -2.70 3.40 0.86
CA LEU A 12 -4.14 3.62 0.73
C LEU A 12 -4.90 3.33 2.03
N LEU A 13 -4.31 3.67 3.18
CA LEU A 13 -5.08 3.71 4.42
C LEU A 13 -6.26 4.69 4.28
N LEU A 14 -5.98 5.87 3.71
CA LEU A 14 -6.97 6.88 3.32
C LEU A 14 -7.21 6.86 1.81
N LYS A 15 -8.36 7.41 1.39
CA LYS A 15 -8.65 7.63 -0.03
C LYS A 15 -7.71 8.71 -0.56
N LEU A 16 -7.11 8.46 -1.71
CA LEU A 16 -6.27 9.40 -2.42
C LEU A 16 -7.13 10.57 -2.95
N SER A 17 -6.65 11.79 -2.79
CA SER A 17 -7.30 12.97 -3.36
C SER A 17 -7.06 13.03 -4.87
N GLU A 18 -7.94 13.70 -5.61
CA GLU A 18 -7.75 13.91 -7.05
C GLU A 18 -6.51 14.77 -7.35
N ASP A 19 -6.19 15.72 -6.47
CA ASP A 19 -5.02 16.59 -6.60
C ASP A 19 -3.69 15.83 -6.39
N ASP A 20 -3.69 14.79 -5.56
CA ASP A 20 -2.50 13.99 -5.27
C ASP A 20 -2.28 12.83 -6.25
N ALA A 21 -3.34 12.39 -6.96
CA ALA A 21 -3.26 11.26 -7.88
C ALA A 21 -2.22 11.42 -9.01
N PRO A 22 -2.07 12.59 -9.65
CA PRO A 22 -1.02 12.82 -10.65
C PRO A 22 0.39 12.68 -10.07
N ASN A 23 0.62 13.22 -8.87
CA ASN A 23 1.93 13.14 -8.20
C ASN A 23 2.31 11.68 -7.90
N LEU A 24 1.33 10.90 -7.44
CA LEU A 24 1.53 9.48 -7.16
C LEU A 24 1.82 8.69 -8.44
N LEU A 25 1.07 8.95 -9.51
CA LEU A 25 1.31 8.30 -10.81
C LEU A 25 2.71 8.61 -11.33
N GLU A 26 3.17 9.86 -11.23
CA GLU A 26 4.51 10.27 -11.64
C GLU A 26 5.60 9.54 -10.84
N LEU A 27 5.43 9.45 -9.50
CA LEU A 27 6.35 8.72 -8.63
C LEU A 27 6.45 7.24 -9.04
N ILE A 28 5.31 6.56 -9.22
CA ILE A 28 5.28 5.14 -9.61
C ILE A 28 5.91 4.96 -10.99
N HIS A 29 5.58 5.85 -11.94
CA HIS A 29 6.09 5.78 -13.30
C HIS A 29 7.62 5.92 -13.35
N LYS A 30 8.20 6.87 -12.62
CA LYS A 30 9.66 7.05 -12.54
C LYS A 30 10.39 5.85 -11.94
N ARG A 31 9.73 5.11 -11.04
CA ARG A 31 10.33 3.96 -10.36
C ARG A 31 10.15 2.64 -11.11
N ARG A 32 9.09 2.52 -11.90
CA ARG A 32 8.75 1.31 -12.67
C ARG A 32 9.95 0.86 -13.51
N LYS A 33 10.35 -0.41 -13.36
CA LYS A 33 11.51 -1.04 -14.05
C LYS A 33 12.87 -0.37 -13.82
N HIS A 34 12.98 0.58 -12.88
CA HIS A 34 14.24 1.25 -12.53
C HIS A 34 14.70 0.98 -11.09
N SER A 35 13.76 0.85 -10.15
CA SER A 35 14.07 0.63 -8.73
C SER A 35 12.92 -0.10 -8.03
N SER A 36 13.22 -0.78 -6.92
CA SER A 36 12.22 -1.60 -6.22
C SER A 36 11.32 -0.76 -5.33
N THR A 37 10.02 -1.07 -5.30
CA THR A 37 9.05 -0.40 -4.43
C THR A 37 8.21 -1.43 -3.71
N ILE A 38 8.11 -1.31 -2.38
CA ILE A 38 7.26 -2.15 -1.54
C ILE A 38 6.06 -1.32 -1.09
N PHE A 39 4.86 -1.85 -1.31
CA PHE A 39 3.60 -1.25 -0.86
C PHE A 39 3.01 -2.13 0.24
N CYS A 40 2.88 -1.60 1.45
CA CYS A 40 2.26 -2.29 2.57
C CYS A 40 0.84 -1.74 2.75
N SER A 41 -0.19 -2.57 2.56
CA SER A 41 -1.58 -2.13 2.67
C SER A 41 -2.38 -3.06 3.57
N GLN A 42 -3.32 -2.47 4.32
CA GLN A 42 -4.37 -3.21 5.03
C GLN A 42 -5.45 -3.73 4.07
N PHE A 43 -5.51 -3.17 2.86
CA PHE A 43 -6.48 -3.53 1.84
C PHE A 43 -5.82 -4.44 0.81
N ARG A 44 -6.59 -5.41 0.32
CA ARG A 44 -6.22 -6.13 -0.90
C ARG A 44 -6.38 -5.22 -2.11
N GLU A 45 -5.78 -5.64 -3.21
CA GLU A 45 -5.79 -4.94 -4.49
C GLU A 45 -7.19 -4.57 -4.98
N GLU A 46 -8.20 -5.42 -4.73
CA GLU A 46 -9.59 -5.13 -5.09
C GLU A 46 -10.13 -3.89 -4.37
N GLY A 47 -9.62 -3.62 -3.16
CA GLY A 47 -9.98 -2.45 -2.36
C GLY A 47 -9.23 -1.17 -2.77
N TRP A 48 -8.14 -1.28 -3.54
CA TRP A 48 -7.33 -0.12 -3.93
C TRP A 48 -8.02 0.76 -4.97
N TYR A 49 -8.76 0.15 -5.91
CA TYR A 49 -9.47 0.87 -6.96
C TYR A 49 -10.37 2.00 -6.43
N ASN A 50 -11.21 1.66 -5.44
CA ASN A 50 -12.12 2.63 -4.82
C ASN A 50 -11.37 3.75 -4.08
N LYS A 51 -10.17 3.44 -3.58
CA LYS A 51 -9.33 4.37 -2.84
C LYS A 51 -8.44 5.26 -3.70
N LEU A 52 -8.16 4.86 -4.94
CA LEU A 52 -7.40 5.67 -5.92
C LEU A 52 -8.27 6.68 -6.68
N GLY A 53 -9.60 6.58 -6.55
CA GLY A 53 -10.54 7.44 -7.26
C GLY A 53 -11.79 6.72 -7.74
N GLY A 54 -11.79 5.38 -7.76
CA GLY A 54 -12.90 4.55 -8.24
C GLY A 54 -12.74 4.14 -9.70
N LYS A 55 -13.77 3.46 -10.23
CA LYS A 55 -13.80 2.88 -11.58
C LYS A 55 -13.86 3.91 -12.70
N ASP A 56 -14.33 5.12 -12.42
CA ASP A 56 -14.49 6.18 -13.42
C ASP A 56 -13.26 7.10 -13.51
N SER A 57 -12.17 6.78 -12.80
CA SER A 57 -10.93 7.55 -12.81
C SER A 57 -9.87 6.86 -13.68
N PRO A 58 -9.52 7.44 -14.86
CA PRO A 58 -8.43 6.93 -15.68
C PRO A 58 -7.08 6.90 -14.97
N LEU A 59 -6.90 7.74 -13.95
CA LEU A 59 -5.70 7.73 -13.11
C LEU A 59 -5.66 6.47 -12.22
N SER A 60 -6.80 6.01 -11.70
CA SER A 60 -6.86 4.75 -10.97
C SER A 60 -6.37 3.59 -11.83
N ASP A 61 -6.88 3.48 -13.06
CA ASP A 61 -6.46 2.45 -14.02
C ASP A 61 -4.96 2.54 -14.30
N ALA A 62 -4.48 3.74 -14.62
CA ALA A 62 -3.07 3.97 -14.94
C ALA A 62 -2.12 3.63 -13.77
N ILE A 63 -2.53 3.89 -12.53
CA ILE A 63 -1.77 3.56 -11.32
C ILE A 63 -1.78 2.05 -11.09
N MET A 64 -2.96 1.42 -11.12
CA MET A 64 -3.12 -0.01 -10.90
C MET A 64 -2.34 -0.83 -11.93
N ASP A 65 -2.41 -0.48 -13.21
CA ASP A 65 -1.65 -1.15 -14.28
C ASP A 65 -0.13 -1.10 -14.07
N ARG A 66 0.39 -0.03 -13.45
CA ARG A 66 1.82 0.13 -13.19
C ARG A 66 2.28 -0.65 -11.96
N ILE A 67 1.44 -0.81 -10.96
CA ILE A 67 1.76 -1.56 -9.75
C ILE A 67 1.48 -3.05 -9.95
N SER A 68 0.24 -3.40 -10.30
CA SER A 68 -0.27 -4.77 -10.26
C SER A 68 0.37 -5.71 -11.26
N TYR A 69 0.70 -5.23 -12.47
CA TYR A 69 1.20 -6.08 -13.55
C TYR A 69 2.62 -6.59 -13.30
N ASP A 70 3.48 -5.76 -12.70
CA ASP A 70 4.90 -6.06 -12.47
C ASP A 70 5.21 -6.40 -10.99
N SER A 71 4.20 -6.62 -10.14
CA SER A 71 4.38 -6.84 -8.70
C SER A 71 4.25 -8.30 -8.27
N TYR A 72 5.01 -8.65 -7.23
CA TYR A 72 4.78 -9.86 -6.44
C TYR A 72 3.79 -9.57 -5.33
N LYS A 73 2.73 -10.37 -5.24
CA LYS A 73 1.67 -10.19 -4.24
C LYS A 73 1.89 -11.17 -3.09
N ILE A 74 2.14 -10.62 -1.90
CA ILE A 74 2.32 -11.40 -0.67
C ILE A 74 1.14 -11.12 0.23
N ALA A 75 0.21 -12.08 0.33
CA ALA A 75 -0.93 -11.98 1.22
C ALA A 75 -0.55 -12.46 2.62
N ILE A 76 -0.41 -11.54 3.56
CA ILE A 76 -0.18 -11.84 4.97
C ILE A 76 -1.52 -12.23 5.61
N LYS A 77 -1.59 -13.43 6.17
CA LYS A 77 -2.77 -13.98 6.85
C LYS A 77 -2.30 -14.94 7.93
N SER A 78 -3.04 -15.05 9.02
CA SER A 78 -2.77 -16.09 10.01
C SER A 78 -3.00 -17.48 9.42
N LEU A 79 -2.13 -18.43 9.79
CA LEU A 79 -2.30 -19.86 9.49
C LEU A 79 -3.29 -20.52 10.46
N ASP A 80 -3.48 -19.93 11.64
CA ASP A 80 -4.32 -20.43 12.72
C ASP A 80 -5.21 -19.25 13.18
N PRO A 81 -6.49 -19.21 12.77
CA PRO A 81 -7.41 -18.12 13.14
C PRO A 81 -7.55 -17.93 14.65
N ASP A 82 -7.38 -19.00 15.43
CA ASP A 82 -7.45 -18.94 16.90
C ASP A 82 -6.20 -18.29 17.52
N LYS A 83 -5.17 -18.03 16.70
CA LYS A 83 -3.91 -17.36 17.07
C LYS A 83 -3.61 -16.17 16.15
N ASP A 84 -4.64 -15.54 15.61
CA ASP A 84 -4.51 -14.30 14.84
C ASP A 84 -4.31 -13.09 15.78
N ILE A 85 -3.20 -13.13 16.52
CA ILE A 85 -2.80 -12.09 17.47
C ILE A 85 -1.96 -11.04 16.74
N SER A 86 -2.30 -9.77 16.94
CA SER A 86 -1.59 -8.68 16.28
C SER A 86 -0.19 -8.47 16.88
N MET A 87 0.77 -8.01 16.07
CA MET A 87 2.11 -7.67 16.57
C MET A 87 2.08 -6.59 17.67
N ARG A 88 1.04 -5.74 17.69
CA ARG A 88 0.85 -4.74 18.74
C ARG A 88 0.35 -5.38 20.04
N GLU A 89 -0.43 -6.45 20.00
CA GLU A 89 -0.78 -7.19 21.23
C GLU A 89 0.40 -7.99 21.77
N VAL A 90 1.26 -8.52 20.90
CA VAL A 90 2.43 -9.32 21.32
C VAL A 90 3.59 -8.44 21.80
N TYR A 91 3.88 -7.36 21.09
CA TYR A 91 5.08 -6.54 21.29
C TYR A 91 4.80 -5.05 21.46
N GLY A 92 3.54 -4.64 21.46
CA GLY A 92 3.18 -3.24 21.67
C GLY A 92 3.57 -2.75 23.06
N LEU A 93 3.66 -1.43 23.18
CA LEU A 93 3.87 -0.80 24.48
C LEU A 93 2.69 -1.15 25.39
N ASP A 94 2.98 -1.46 26.66
CA ASP A 94 1.92 -1.62 27.67
C ASP A 94 1.11 -0.30 27.67
N PRO A 95 -0.22 -0.36 27.45
CA PRO A 95 -1.07 0.83 27.49
C PRO A 95 -0.92 1.64 28.78
N LYS A 96 -0.50 1.02 29.88
CA LYS A 96 -0.21 1.69 31.16
C LYS A 96 1.09 2.48 31.16
N LEU A 97 2.02 2.17 30.26
CA LEU A 97 3.31 2.83 30.09
C LEU A 97 3.29 3.86 28.94
N ALA A 98 2.26 3.82 28.09
CA ALA A 98 2.05 4.78 27.01
C ALA A 98 1.24 5.99 27.52
N GLN A 99 1.88 6.87 28.29
CA GLN A 99 1.40 8.22 28.60
C GLN A 99 2.19 9.27 27.82
#